data_AF-A0A425VTH6-F1
#
_entry.id   AF-A0A425VTH6-F1
#
_cell.length_a   1.000
_cell.length_b   1.000
_cell.length_c   1.000
_cell.angle_alpha   90.00
_cell.angle_beta   90.00
_cell.angle_gamma   90.00
#
_symmetry.space_group_name_H-M   'P 1'
#
loop_
_entity.id
_entity.type
_entity.pdbx_description
1 polymer ?
#
loop_
_entity_poly.entity_id
_entity_poly.type
_entity_poly.pdbx_seq_one_letter_code
_entity_poly.pdbx_strand_id
1 'polypeptide(L)'
;MLPVILIVLAAIVTLVVLSSQLVWGLVLGTLASLVLAVLSYVGYRKVSDARPTERVCPACGSTNVRLRDRGVDPEASHSGFWDITGAIGNVDFGELIQCRKCGHAEPYITGEALVMAREDCRKRLMFWGCVTAVCALFSLWMLFV
;
A
#
# COMPACT_ATOMS: atom_id res chain seq x y z
N MET A 1 19.05 10.44 54.43
CA MET A 1 17.64 10.82 54.16
C MET A 1 17.49 11.49 52.80
N LEU A 2 18.11 12.66 52.58
CA LEU A 2 18.02 13.40 51.32
C LEU A 2 18.44 12.62 50.04
N PRO A 3 19.55 11.84 50.00
CA PRO A 3 19.91 11.08 48.80
C PRO A 3 18.93 9.93 48.51
N VAL A 4 18.34 9.33 49.54
CA VAL A 4 17.33 8.26 49.39
C VAL A 4 16.05 8.82 48.79
N ILE A 5 15.60 10.00 49.25
CA ILE A 5 14.42 10.68 48.72
C ILE A 5 14.61 11.06 47.25
N LEU A 6 15.80 11.53 46.86
CA LEU A 6 16.12 11.85 45.47
C LEU A 6 16.09 10.61 44.56
N ILE A 7 16.63 9.48 45.02
CA ILE A 7 16.61 8.21 44.26
C ILE A 7 15.18 7.73 44.05
N VAL A 8 14.33 7.78 45.09
CA VAL A 8 12.92 7.38 45.00
C VAL A 8 12.16 8.28 44.02
N LEU A 9 12.37 9.59 44.08
CA LEU A 9 11.76 10.55 43.13
C LEU A 9 12.21 10.27 41.69
N ALA A 10 13.50 10.05 41.47
CA ALA A 10 14.03 9.71 40.14
C ALA A 10 13.39 8.43 39.60
N ALA A 11 13.24 7.39 40.43
CA ALA A 11 12.62 6.12 40.04
C ALA A 11 11.14 6.28 39.66
N ILE A 12 10.38 7.12 40.39
CA ILE A 12 8.98 7.41 40.06
C ILE A 12 8.90 8.14 38.73
N VAL A 13 9.74 9.17 38.52
CA VAL A 13 9.75 9.95 37.29
C VAL A 13 10.12 9.07 36.09
N THR A 14 11.12 8.21 36.19
CA THR A 14 11.48 7.30 35.09
C THR A 14 10.36 6.32 34.78
N LEU A 15 9.67 5.80 35.79
CA LEU A 15 8.54 4.88 35.61
C LEU A 15 7.36 5.57 34.90
N VAL A 16 7.05 6.83 35.25
CA VAL A 16 6.02 7.63 34.59
C VAL A 16 6.38 7.95 33.13
N VAL A 17 7.66 8.25 32.86
CA VAL A 17 8.12 8.52 31.49
C VAL A 17 8.05 7.24 30.64
N LEU A 18 8.46 6.10 31.18
CA LEU A 18 8.39 4.81 30.49
C LEU A 18 6.95 4.39 30.19
N SER A 19 6.02 4.55 31.14
CA SER A 19 4.61 4.23 30.90
C SER A 19 4.00 5.16 29.85
N SER A 20 4.32 6.46 29.88
CA SER A 20 3.87 7.42 28.86
C SER A 20 4.41 7.07 27.46
N GLN A 21 5.67 6.68 27.35
CA GLN A 21 6.26 6.25 26.08
C GLN A 21 5.58 4.99 25.52
N LEU A 22 5.21 4.03 26.37
CA LEU A 22 4.48 2.84 25.95
C LEU A 22 3.08 3.19 25.42
N VAL A 23 2.36 4.09 26.09
CA VAL A 23 1.02 4.53 25.65
C VAL A 23 1.11 5.25 24.30
N TRP A 24 2.02 6.22 24.16
CA TRP A 24 2.19 6.93 22.89
C TRP A 24 2.68 6.02 21.76
N GLY A 25 3.60 5.10 22.05
CA GLY A 25 4.06 4.10 21.09
C GLY A 25 2.92 3.21 20.59
N LEU A 26 2.02 2.79 21.49
CA LEU A 26 0.84 2.00 21.15
C LEU A 26 -0.16 2.79 20.28
N VAL A 27 -0.43 4.05 20.64
CA VAL A 27 -1.33 4.93 19.88
C VAL A 27 -0.77 5.21 18.49
N LEU A 28 0.51 5.55 18.37
CA LEU A 28 1.13 5.82 17.08
C LEU A 28 1.23 4.53 16.23
N GLY A 29 1.54 3.39 16.86
CA GLY A 29 1.60 2.10 16.18
C GLY A 29 0.26 1.65 15.62
N THR A 30 -0.81 1.77 16.41
CA THR A 30 -2.20 1.46 15.96
C THR A 30 -2.67 2.40 14.86
N LEU A 31 -2.39 3.70 14.98
CA LEU A 31 -2.71 4.67 13.92
C LEU A 31 -1.96 4.35 12.63
N ALA A 32 -0.66 4.09 12.69
CA ALA A 32 0.14 3.75 11.53
C ALA A 32 -0.34 2.46 10.85
N SER A 33 -0.64 1.41 11.63
CA SER A 33 -1.14 0.15 11.08
C SER A 33 -2.52 0.31 10.44
N LEU A 34 -3.40 1.11 11.04
CA LEU A 34 -4.72 1.43 10.50
C LEU A 34 -4.61 2.22 9.18
N VAL A 35 -3.72 3.21 9.11
CA VAL A 35 -3.46 3.95 7.86
C VAL A 35 -2.98 3.00 6.76
N LEU A 36 -2.06 2.09 7.06
CA LEU A 36 -1.56 1.10 6.09
C LEU A 36 -2.65 0.11 5.66
N ALA A 37 -3.54 -0.30 6.57
CA ALA A 37 -4.69 -1.12 6.24
C ALA A 37 -5.67 -0.39 5.32
N VAL A 38 -5.97 0.89 5.59
CA VAL A 38 -6.84 1.72 4.74
C VAL A 38 -6.23 1.93 3.36
N LEU A 39 -4.93 2.26 3.28
CA LEU A 39 -4.23 2.39 2.00
C LEU A 39 -4.29 1.06 1.21
N SER A 40 -4.04 -0.07 1.88
CA SER A 40 -4.16 -1.40 1.27
C SER A 40 -5.58 -1.69 0.75
N TYR A 41 -6.60 -1.25 1.48
CA TYR A 41 -8.00 -1.39 1.07
C TYR A 41 -8.33 -0.53 -0.16
N VAL A 42 -7.87 0.72 -0.20
CA VAL A 42 -8.04 1.62 -1.36
C VAL A 42 -7.37 1.03 -2.60
N GLY A 43 -6.15 0.51 -2.47
CA GLY A 43 -5.47 -0.17 -3.57
C GLY A 43 -6.22 -1.41 -4.06
N TYR A 44 -6.70 -2.24 -3.13
CA TYR A 44 -7.51 -3.41 -3.48
C TYR A 44 -8.77 -3.04 -4.27
N ARG A 45 -9.49 -1.98 -3.85
CA ARG A 45 -10.69 -1.51 -4.55
C ARG A 45 -10.39 -1.03 -5.97
N LYS A 46 -9.30 -0.28 -6.14
CA LYS A 46 -8.87 0.17 -7.47
C LYS A 46 -8.50 -0.98 -8.41
N VAL A 47 -7.80 -2.00 -7.90
CA VAL A 47 -7.44 -3.18 -8.68
C VAL A 47 -8.68 -4.03 -8.99
N SER A 48 -9.67 -4.10 -8.09
CA SER A 48 -10.91 -4.83 -8.36
C SER A 48 -11.79 -4.18 -9.41
N ASP A 49 -11.75 -2.85 -9.51
CA ASP A 49 -12.50 -2.08 -10.50
C ASP A 49 -11.76 -2.00 -11.86
N ALA A 50 -10.47 -2.36 -11.89
CA ALA A 50 -9.67 -2.37 -13.09
C ALA A 50 -10.08 -3.50 -14.04
N ARG A 51 -10.15 -3.17 -15.34
CA ARG A 51 -10.37 -4.14 -16.41
C ARG A 51 -9.09 -4.39 -17.18
N PRO A 52 -8.88 -5.60 -17.72
CA PRO A 52 -7.78 -5.86 -18.63
C PRO A 52 -7.90 -4.94 -19.85
N THR A 53 -6.77 -4.43 -20.34
CA THR A 53 -6.76 -3.62 -21.56
C THR A 53 -7.12 -4.48 -22.75
N GLU A 54 -8.19 -4.11 -23.46
CA GLU A 54 -8.52 -4.71 -24.74
C GLU A 54 -7.44 -4.34 -25.77
N ARG A 55 -7.18 -5.23 -26.74
CA ARG A 55 -6.22 -4.98 -27.84
C ARG A 55 -6.80 -4.01 -28.89
N VAL A 56 -7.28 -2.86 -28.45
CA VAL A 56 -7.89 -1.82 -29.27
C VAL A 56 -7.30 -0.48 -28.87
N CYS A 57 -6.72 0.23 -29.82
CA CYS A 57 -6.13 1.53 -29.53
C CYS A 57 -7.21 2.55 -29.14
N PRO A 58 -7.12 3.23 -27.97
CA PRO A 58 -8.14 4.19 -27.52
C PRO A 58 -8.21 5.44 -28.41
N ALA A 59 -7.11 5.83 -29.05
CA ALA A 59 -7.05 7.03 -29.87
C ALA A 59 -7.69 6.85 -31.26
N CYS A 60 -7.64 5.65 -31.84
CA CYS A 60 -8.06 5.44 -33.23
C CYS A 60 -8.97 4.22 -33.46
N GLY A 61 -9.29 3.45 -32.42
CA GLY A 61 -10.14 2.27 -32.49
C GLY A 61 -9.55 1.09 -33.28
N SER A 62 -8.29 1.16 -33.71
CA SER A 62 -7.68 0.10 -34.50
C SER A 62 -7.29 -1.09 -33.62
N THR A 63 -7.56 -2.30 -34.10
CA THR A 63 -7.09 -3.57 -33.51
C THR A 63 -5.65 -3.92 -33.91
N ASN A 64 -5.02 -3.11 -34.77
CA ASN A 64 -3.66 -3.31 -35.26
C ASN A 64 -2.60 -2.76 -34.28
N VAL A 65 -2.51 -3.40 -33.13
CA VAL A 65 -1.60 -3.07 -32.03
C VAL A 65 -0.50 -4.12 -31.87
N ARG A 66 0.74 -3.70 -31.61
CA ARG A 66 1.89 -4.56 -31.32
C ARG A 66 2.26 -4.45 -29.85
N LEU A 67 2.68 -5.55 -29.25
CA LEU A 67 3.33 -5.56 -27.94
C LEU A 67 4.82 -5.21 -28.13
N ARG A 68 5.34 -4.33 -27.29
CA ARG A 68 6.73 -3.88 -27.27
C ARG A 68 7.22 -3.91 -25.83
N ASP A 69 8.39 -4.48 -25.56
CA ASP A 69 8.92 -4.54 -24.20
C ASP A 69 9.26 -3.14 -23.66
N ARG A 70 9.13 -2.98 -22.33
CA ARG A 70 9.24 -1.73 -21.55
C ARG A 70 10.56 -0.94 -21.72
N GLY A 71 11.53 -1.47 -22.46
CA GLY A 71 12.86 -0.87 -22.62
C GLY A 71 12.95 0.29 -23.60
N VAL A 72 11.86 0.74 -24.24
CA VAL A 72 11.99 1.66 -25.39
C VAL A 72 11.47 3.09 -25.16
N ASP A 73 10.55 3.36 -24.22
CA ASP A 73 10.10 4.73 -23.98
C ASP A 73 9.66 4.95 -22.50
N PRO A 74 10.46 5.67 -21.68
CA PRO A 74 10.12 5.95 -20.29
C PRO A 74 8.95 6.93 -20.13
N GLU A 75 8.68 7.75 -21.15
CA GLU A 75 7.66 8.79 -21.15
C GLU A 75 6.22 8.24 -21.22
N ALA A 76 6.05 7.04 -21.79
CA ALA A 76 4.76 6.35 -21.86
C ALA A 76 4.31 5.70 -20.54
N SER A 77 5.14 5.76 -19.49
CA SER A 77 4.84 5.17 -18.17
C SER A 77 3.99 6.06 -17.25
N HIS A 78 3.69 7.31 -17.66
CA HIS A 78 3.12 8.34 -16.79
C HIS A 78 1.62 8.60 -17.01
N SER A 79 0.73 7.65 -16.68
CA SER A 79 -0.71 7.98 -16.57
C SER A 79 -1.26 7.67 -15.18
N GLY A 80 -1.93 8.66 -14.56
CA GLY A 80 -2.20 8.78 -13.11
C GLY A 80 -3.07 7.71 -12.42
N PHE A 81 -3.35 6.57 -13.06
CA PHE A 81 -3.81 5.37 -12.35
C PHE A 81 -2.73 4.82 -11.40
N TRP A 82 -1.47 5.11 -11.72
CA TRP A 82 -0.27 4.46 -11.24
C TRP A 82 0.33 4.96 -9.93
N ASP A 83 0.12 6.22 -9.54
CA ASP A 83 0.69 6.76 -8.30
C ASP A 83 0.13 6.07 -7.05
N ILE A 84 -1.04 5.44 -7.17
CA ILE A 84 -1.72 4.80 -6.05
C ILE A 84 -1.48 3.28 -6.08
N THR A 85 -1.35 2.66 -7.26
CA THR A 85 -0.99 1.24 -7.36
C THR A 85 0.50 0.98 -7.15
N GLY A 86 1.41 1.84 -7.63
CA GLY A 86 2.86 1.70 -7.41
C GLY A 86 3.28 1.68 -5.94
N ALA A 87 2.50 2.31 -5.06
CA ALA A 87 2.72 2.25 -3.61
C ALA A 87 2.12 0.99 -2.94
N ILE A 88 1.12 0.34 -3.56
CA ILE A 88 0.27 -0.66 -2.89
C ILE A 88 0.37 -2.07 -3.50
N GLY A 89 0.73 -2.20 -4.78
CA GLY A 89 1.03 -3.46 -5.46
C GLY A 89 1.80 -3.21 -6.76
N ASN A 90 2.97 -3.85 -6.90
CA ASN A 90 3.75 -3.81 -8.14
C ASN A 90 2.98 -4.61 -9.20
N VAL A 91 2.10 -3.93 -9.93
CA VAL A 91 1.67 -4.46 -11.22
C VAL A 91 2.87 -4.24 -12.13
N ASP A 92 3.59 -5.32 -12.43
CA ASP A 92 4.76 -5.23 -13.29
C ASP A 92 4.30 -5.28 -14.75
N PHE A 93 4.71 -4.31 -15.55
CA PHE A 93 4.32 -4.21 -16.94
C PHE A 93 5.56 -4.50 -17.75
N GLY A 94 5.75 -5.77 -18.13
CA GLY A 94 6.81 -6.12 -19.08
C GLY A 94 6.60 -5.46 -20.44
N GLU A 95 5.35 -5.12 -20.78
CA GLU A 95 4.92 -4.85 -22.15
C GLU A 95 4.09 -3.55 -22.28
N LEU A 96 4.34 -2.83 -23.38
CA LEU A 96 3.60 -1.68 -23.87
C LEU A 96 2.82 -2.11 -25.13
N ILE A 97 1.58 -1.68 -25.27
CA ILE A 97 0.85 -1.75 -26.53
C ILE A 97 1.19 -0.52 -27.35
N GLN A 98 1.72 -0.69 -28.56
CA GLN A 98 1.91 0.38 -29.54
C GLN A 98 1.01 0.20 -30.75
N CYS A 99 0.18 1.20 -31.04
CA CYS A 99 -0.66 1.22 -32.23
C CYS A 99 0.16 1.51 -33.48
N ARG A 100 0.07 0.66 -34.51
CA ARG A 100 0.77 0.93 -35.78
C ARG A 100 0.18 2.08 -36.59
N LYS A 101 -1.10 2.40 -36.36
CA LYS A 101 -1.83 3.37 -37.18
C LYS A 101 -1.60 4.81 -36.72
N CYS A 102 -1.61 5.06 -35.41
CA CYS A 102 -1.40 6.39 -34.85
C CYS A 102 -0.11 6.52 -34.02
N GLY A 103 0.66 5.45 -33.83
CA GLY A 103 1.88 5.46 -33.03
C GLY A 103 1.68 5.54 -31.52
N HIS A 104 0.42 5.68 -31.05
CA HIS A 104 0.09 5.81 -29.64
C HIS A 104 0.54 4.56 -28.85
N ALA A 105 1.25 4.79 -27.75
CA ALA A 105 1.73 3.74 -26.86
C ALA A 105 1.06 3.84 -25.49
N GLU A 106 0.57 2.72 -24.99
CA GLU A 106 -0.04 2.61 -23.66
C GLU A 106 0.46 1.34 -22.95
N PRO A 107 0.52 1.32 -21.60
CA PRO A 107 0.89 0.11 -20.87
C PRO A 107 -0.12 -1.02 -21.09
N TYR A 108 0.38 -2.22 -21.43
CA TYR A 108 -0.48 -3.39 -21.61
C TYR A 108 -0.76 -4.06 -20.26
N ILE A 109 -2.01 -4.02 -19.82
CA ILE A 109 -2.43 -4.68 -18.59
C ILE A 109 -2.99 -6.06 -18.93
N THR A 110 -2.23 -7.13 -18.67
CA THR A 110 -2.73 -8.50 -18.80
C THR A 110 -3.72 -8.81 -17.67
N GLY A 111 -4.70 -9.67 -17.96
CA GLY A 111 -5.62 -10.18 -16.93
C GLY A 111 -4.89 -10.92 -15.81
N GLU A 112 -3.81 -11.63 -16.16
CA GLU A 112 -2.96 -12.34 -15.20
C GLU A 112 -2.22 -11.37 -14.25
N ALA A 113 -1.69 -10.26 -14.77
CA ALA A 113 -1.07 -9.22 -13.93
C ALA A 113 -2.08 -8.60 -12.95
N LEU A 114 -3.33 -8.39 -13.37
CA LEU A 114 -4.40 -7.92 -12.47
C LEU A 114 -4.75 -8.95 -11.39
N VAL A 115 -4.77 -10.24 -11.72
CA VAL A 115 -5.02 -11.32 -10.75
C VAL A 115 -3.90 -11.38 -9.71
N MET A 116 -2.64 -11.35 -10.14
CA MET A 116 -1.49 -11.32 -9.24
C MET A 116 -1.51 -10.09 -8.33
N ALA A 117 -1.73 -8.90 -8.91
CA ALA A 117 -1.83 -7.66 -8.17
C ALA A 117 -2.95 -7.67 -7.11
N ARG A 118 -4.09 -8.27 -7.45
CA ARG A 118 -5.23 -8.42 -6.53
C ARG A 118 -4.87 -9.34 -5.37
N GLU A 119 -4.17 -10.42 -5.63
CA GLU A 119 -3.75 -11.35 -4.58
C GLU A 119 -2.73 -10.72 -3.62
N ASP A 120 -1.77 -9.95 -4.14
CA ASP A 120 -0.80 -9.22 -3.34
C ASP A 120 -1.46 -8.14 -2.48
N CYS A 121 -2.38 -7.36 -3.04
CA CYS A 121 -3.17 -6.39 -2.28
C CYS A 121 -4.00 -7.08 -1.19
N ARG A 122 -4.59 -8.25 -1.48
CA ARG A 122 -5.35 -9.03 -0.50
C ARG A 122 -4.47 -9.53 0.64
N LYS A 123 -3.28 -10.05 0.35
CA LYS A 123 -2.31 -10.52 1.36
C LYS A 123 -1.87 -9.37 2.26
N ARG A 124 -1.55 -8.21 1.69
CA ARG A 124 -1.17 -7.00 2.45
C ARG A 124 -2.31 -6.49 3.32
N LEU A 125 -3.54 -6.45 2.79
CA LEU A 125 -4.73 -6.06 3.55
C LEU A 125 -4.96 -6.99 4.74
N MET A 126 -4.85 -8.32 4.54
CA MET A 126 -4.96 -9.29 5.62
C MET A 126 -3.86 -9.09 6.66
N PHE A 127 -2.61 -8.89 6.23
CA PHE A 127 -1.49 -8.67 7.14
C PHE A 127 -1.68 -7.43 8.01
N TRP A 128 -1.92 -6.26 7.41
CA TRP A 128 -2.12 -5.01 8.15
C TRP A 128 -3.41 -5.01 8.96
N GLY A 129 -4.47 -5.66 8.47
CA GLY A 129 -5.71 -5.89 9.21
C GLY A 129 -5.48 -6.72 10.48
N CYS A 130 -4.75 -7.83 10.38
CA CYS A 130 -4.39 -8.66 11.53
C CYS A 130 -3.51 -7.91 12.53
N VAL A 131 -2.47 -7.21 12.06
CA VAL A 131 -1.60 -6.39 12.93
C VAL A 131 -2.43 -5.35 13.68
N THR A 132 -3.31 -4.63 12.98
CA THR A 132 -4.18 -3.62 13.60
C THR A 132 -5.14 -4.24 14.61
N ALA A 133 -5.72 -5.41 14.31
CA ALA A 133 -6.61 -6.11 15.23
C ALA A 133 -5.89 -6.56 16.51
N VAL A 134 -4.68 -7.09 16.39
CA VAL A 134 -3.84 -7.49 17.54
C VAL A 134 -3.47 -6.26 18.37
N CYS A 135 -3.03 -5.17 17.74
CA CYS A 135 -2.72 -3.93 18.46
C CYS A 135 -3.95 -3.34 19.15
N ALA A 136 -5.14 -3.40 18.53
CA ALA A 136 -6.39 -2.94 19.13
C ALA A 136 -6.83 -3.80 20.33
N LEU A 137 -6.72 -5.12 20.23
CA LEU A 137 -7.01 -6.05 21.33
C LEU A 137 -6.06 -5.84 22.50
N PHE A 138 -4.77 -5.65 22.23
CA PHE A 138 -3.79 -5.33 23.27
C PHE A 138 -4.06 -3.97 23.92
N SER A 139 -4.48 -2.97 23.13
CA SER A 139 -4.88 -1.66 23.65
C SER A 139 -6.12 -1.74 24.54
N LEU A 140 -7.13 -2.53 24.15
CA LEU A 140 -8.30 -2.79 24.98
C LEU A 140 -7.92 -3.50 26.28
N TRP A 141 -7.08 -4.54 26.21
CA TRP A 141 -6.60 -5.24 27.39
C TRP A 141 -5.90 -4.29 28.38
N MET A 142 -5.04 -3.39 27.90
CA MET A 142 -4.39 -2.37 28.71
C MET A 142 -5.34 -1.32 29.32
N LEU A 143 -6.53 -1.11 28.75
CA LEU A 143 -7.53 -0.19 29.29
C LEU A 143 -8.44 -0.85 30.35
N PHE A 144 -8.62 -2.17 30.27
CA PHE A 144 -9.49 -2.94 31.18
C PHE A 144 -8.74 -3.61 32.34
N VAL A 145 -7.40 -3.62 32.32
CA VAL A 145 -6.52 -4.07 33.41
C VAL A 145 -6.00 -2.87 34.18
#